data_AF-A0A4R0G574-F1
#
_entry.id   AF-A0A4R0G574-F1
#
_cell.length_a   1.000
_cell.length_b   1.000
_cell.length_c   1.000
_cell.angle_alpha   90.00
_cell.angle_beta   90.00
_cell.angle_gamma   90.00
#
_symmetry.space_group_name_H-M   'P 1'
#
loop_
_entity.id
_entity.type
_entity.pdbx_description
1 polymer ?
#
loop_
_entity_poly.entity_id
_entity_poly.type
_entity_poly.pdbx_seq_one_letter_code
_entity_poly.pdbx_strand_id
1 'polypeptide(L)'
;MTTNKYATLRGTIARAKRNDCHKVVMRVTLVEELLLQLSNAEKQIAELATENAWLKQFPDQIVGFIGKLGSSEIGSETKEKIEAAAKKIKTPATDDFQAEVITNAIKSALNDCSECLDRDCIMDSNGISYEDAALREAGAMALHDALLRQERAV
;
A
#
# COMPACT_ATOMS: atom_id res chain seq x y z
N MET A 1 -56.27 -38.60 9.32
CA MET A 1 -54.94 -38.02 9.01
C MET A 1 -54.81 -36.69 9.74
N THR A 2 -53.95 -36.59 10.75
CA THR A 2 -53.68 -35.33 11.47
C THR A 2 -52.74 -34.47 10.64
N THR A 3 -53.24 -33.35 10.10
CA THR A 3 -52.42 -32.35 9.41
C THR A 3 -51.40 -31.77 10.38
N ASN A 4 -50.12 -31.97 10.07
CA ASN A 4 -49.00 -31.49 10.87
C ASN A 4 -48.99 -29.95 10.86
N LYS A 5 -49.46 -29.34 11.95
CA LYS A 5 -49.62 -27.87 12.10
C LYS A 5 -48.33 -27.07 11.83
N TYR A 6 -47.16 -27.70 11.92
CA TYR A 6 -45.85 -27.06 11.75
C TYR A 6 -45.19 -27.30 10.39
N ALA A 7 -45.87 -27.96 9.45
CA ALA A 7 -45.29 -28.26 8.13
C ALA A 7 -44.97 -26.97 7.34
N THR A 8 -45.89 -26.00 7.34
CA THR A 8 -45.71 -24.71 6.66
C THR A 8 -44.56 -23.90 7.26
N LEU A 9 -44.48 -23.83 8.60
CA LEU A 9 -43.41 -23.12 9.29
C LEU A 9 -42.04 -23.74 8.98
N ARG A 10 -41.92 -25.06 9.02
CA ARG A 10 -40.69 -25.78 8.62
C ARG A 10 -40.29 -25.47 7.18
N GLY A 11 -41.24 -25.44 6.26
CA GLY A 11 -41.00 -25.08 4.86
C GLY A 11 -40.49 -23.64 4.70
N THR A 12 -41.05 -22.68 5.43
CA THR A 12 -40.61 -21.28 5.40
C THR A 12 -39.22 -21.12 5.98
N ILE A 13 -38.92 -21.75 7.12
CA ILE A 13 -37.57 -21.73 7.73
C ILE A 13 -36.54 -22.36 6.77
N ALA A 14 -36.87 -23.49 6.13
CA ALA A 14 -35.96 -24.14 5.18
C ALA A 14 -35.68 -23.26 3.95
N ARG A 15 -36.67 -22.54 3.44
CA ARG A 15 -36.49 -21.59 2.33
C ARG A 15 -35.64 -20.39 2.74
N ALA A 16 -35.88 -19.82 3.92
CA ALA A 16 -35.08 -18.71 4.46
C ALA A 16 -33.61 -19.12 4.60
N LYS A 17 -33.33 -20.26 5.24
CA LYS A 17 -31.97 -20.81 5.35
C LYS A 17 -31.30 -21.01 4.00
N ARG A 18 -32.02 -21.56 3.01
CA ARG A 18 -31.46 -21.75 1.66
C ARG A 18 -31.13 -20.43 0.97
N ASN A 19 -31.99 -19.41 1.12
CA ASN A 19 -31.75 -18.07 0.61
C ASN A 19 -30.49 -17.46 1.23
N ASP A 20 -30.35 -17.56 2.55
CA ASP A 20 -29.16 -17.06 3.26
C ASP A 20 -27.89 -17.79 2.81
N CYS A 21 -27.95 -19.12 2.66
CA CYS A 21 -26.84 -19.89 2.09
C CYS A 21 -26.47 -19.42 0.68
N HIS A 22 -27.45 -19.20 -0.21
CA HIS A 22 -27.16 -18.69 -1.56
C HIS A 22 -26.50 -17.31 -1.55
N LYS A 23 -26.99 -16.39 -0.69
CA LYS A 23 -26.36 -15.07 -0.53
C LYS A 23 -24.93 -15.18 -0.05
N VAL A 24 -24.65 -16.06 0.91
CA VAL A 24 -23.29 -16.29 1.41
C VAL A 24 -22.40 -16.86 0.31
N VAL A 25 -22.85 -17.89 -0.42
CA VAL A 25 -22.08 -18.48 -1.52
C VAL A 25 -21.74 -17.42 -2.57
N MET A 26 -22.72 -16.62 -3.01
CA MET A 26 -22.46 -15.54 -3.96
C MET A 26 -21.43 -14.52 -3.46
N ARG A 27 -21.52 -14.14 -2.17
CA ARG A 27 -20.56 -13.20 -1.58
C ARG A 27 -19.15 -13.80 -1.51
N VAL A 28 -19.02 -15.07 -1.14
CA VAL A 28 -17.72 -15.77 -1.08
C VAL A 28 -17.10 -15.85 -2.46
N THR A 29 -17.86 -16.28 -3.48
CA THR A 29 -17.35 -16.35 -4.86
C THR A 29 -16.90 -14.98 -5.38
N LEU A 30 -17.66 -13.93 -5.10
CA LEU A 30 -17.25 -12.56 -5.47
C LEU A 30 -15.97 -12.14 -4.75
N VAL A 31 -15.81 -12.48 -3.47
CA VAL A 31 -14.59 -12.19 -2.71
C VAL A 31 -13.39 -12.94 -3.31
N GLU A 32 -13.56 -14.21 -3.68
CA GLU A 32 -12.49 -15.00 -4.33
C GLU A 32 -12.05 -14.36 -5.66
N GLU A 33 -12.99 -13.91 -6.49
CA GLU A 33 -12.69 -13.20 -7.74
C GLU A 33 -11.97 -11.87 -7.49
N LEU A 34 -12.42 -11.09 -6.51
CA LEU A 34 -11.78 -9.81 -6.15
C LEU A 34 -10.37 -10.01 -5.60
N LEU A 35 -10.14 -11.05 -4.78
CA LEU A 35 -8.81 -11.40 -4.27
C LEU A 35 -7.85 -11.77 -5.41
N LEU A 36 -8.34 -12.49 -6.42
CA LEU A 36 -7.55 -12.83 -7.59
C LEU A 36 -7.20 -11.58 -8.42
N GLN A 37 -8.16 -10.68 -8.62
CA GLN A 37 -7.91 -9.40 -9.30
C GLN A 37 -6.90 -8.54 -8.54
N LEU A 38 -7.01 -8.47 -7.21
CA LEU A 38 -6.08 -7.74 -6.36
C LEU A 38 -4.66 -8.30 -6.46
N SER A 39 -4.48 -9.62 -6.38
CA SER A 39 -3.15 -10.23 -6.51
C SER A 39 -2.51 -9.96 -7.88
N ASN A 40 -3.32 -9.93 -8.95
CA ASN A 40 -2.81 -9.61 -10.29
C ASN A 40 -2.42 -8.13 -10.41
N ALA A 41 -3.21 -7.22 -9.83
CA ALA A 41 -2.89 -5.80 -9.80
C ALA A 41 -1.58 -5.54 -9.02
N GLU A 42 -1.39 -6.20 -7.88
CA GLU A 42 -0.15 -6.11 -7.09
C GLU A 42 1.09 -6.52 -7.90
N LYS A 43 0.99 -7.59 -8.69
CA LYS A 43 2.08 -8.03 -9.59
C LYS A 43 2.37 -7.00 -10.67
N GLN A 44 1.35 -6.46 -11.32
CA GLN A 44 1.51 -5.41 -12.33
C GLN A 44 2.14 -4.14 -11.76
N ILE A 45 1.74 -3.73 -10.55
CA ILE A 45 2.33 -2.59 -9.86
C ILE A 45 3.82 -2.84 -9.57
N ALA A 46 4.19 -4.05 -9.14
CA ALA A 46 5.59 -4.40 -8.91
C ALA A 46 6.42 -4.37 -10.22
N GLU A 47 5.90 -4.93 -11.31
CA GLU A 47 6.53 -4.88 -12.64
C GLU A 47 6.71 -3.43 -13.13
N LEU A 48 5.67 -2.62 -13.05
CA LEU A 48 5.72 -1.19 -13.41
C LEU A 48 6.71 -0.41 -12.53
N ALA A 49 6.80 -0.73 -11.24
CA ALA A 49 7.78 -0.10 -10.36
C ALA A 49 9.22 -0.42 -10.80
N THR A 50 9.49 -1.66 -11.23
CA THR A 50 10.81 -2.03 -11.77
C THR A 50 11.12 -1.35 -13.10
N GLU A 51 10.15 -1.26 -14.01
CA GLU A 51 10.32 -0.55 -15.28
C GLU A 51 10.58 0.94 -15.07
N ASN A 52 9.83 1.59 -14.18
CA ASN A 52 10.04 2.99 -13.83
C ASN A 52 11.42 3.22 -13.20
N ALA A 53 11.89 2.31 -12.35
CA ALA A 53 13.25 2.40 -11.79
C ALA A 53 14.32 2.35 -12.89
N TRP A 54 14.13 1.50 -13.91
CA TRP A 54 15.03 1.44 -15.06
C TRP A 54 14.94 2.70 -15.93
N LEU A 55 13.74 3.19 -16.22
CA LEU A 55 13.50 4.42 -16.99
C LEU A 55 14.11 5.65 -16.31
N LYS A 56 14.16 5.69 -14.97
CA LYS A 56 14.86 6.74 -14.23
C LYS A 56 16.37 6.71 -14.41
N GLN A 57 16.97 5.51 -14.54
CA GLN A 57 18.42 5.35 -14.70
C GLN A 57 18.89 5.54 -16.15
N PHE A 58 18.00 5.31 -17.12
CA PHE A 58 18.35 5.34 -18.53
C PHE A 58 18.92 6.69 -19.03
N PRO A 59 18.38 7.86 -18.63
CA PRO A 59 18.96 9.16 -18.97
C PRO A 59 20.40 9.33 -18.48
N ASP A 60 20.70 8.88 -17.25
CA ASP A 60 22.05 8.95 -16.69
C ASP A 60 23.03 8.04 -17.43
N GLN A 61 22.57 6.87 -17.89
CA GLN A 61 23.37 5.99 -18.74
C GLN A 61 23.70 6.64 -20.09
N ILE A 62 22.72 7.32 -20.72
CA ILE A 62 22.94 8.08 -21.97
C ILE A 62 23.97 9.18 -21.74
N VAL A 63 23.81 9.98 -20.68
CA VAL A 63 24.75 11.06 -20.34
C VAL A 63 26.15 10.50 -20.07
N GLY A 64 26.27 9.40 -19.32
CA GLY A 64 27.54 8.75 -19.05
C GLY A 64 28.21 8.21 -20.31
N PHE A 65 27.45 7.64 -21.24
CA PHE A 65 27.97 7.17 -22.54
C PHE A 65 28.46 8.34 -23.40
N ILE A 66 27.66 9.38 -23.54
CA ILE A 66 28.02 10.60 -24.28
C ILE A 66 29.20 11.32 -23.63
N GLY A 67 29.31 11.29 -22.30
CA GLY A 67 30.46 11.81 -21.58
C GLY A 67 31.79 11.17 -22.00
N LYS A 68 31.77 9.87 -22.36
CA LYS A 68 32.92 9.12 -22.86
C LYS A 68 33.23 9.40 -24.32
N LEU A 69 32.23 9.82 -25.11
CA LEU A 69 32.46 10.33 -26.46
C LEU A 69 33.08 11.72 -26.36
N GLY A 70 34.19 11.94 -27.07
CA GLY A 70 34.88 13.22 -27.07
C GLY A 70 34.02 14.31 -27.74
N SER A 71 34.25 15.57 -27.39
CA SER A 71 33.62 16.71 -28.09
C SER A 71 34.00 16.79 -29.57
N SER A 72 35.07 16.11 -29.97
CA SER A 72 35.47 15.92 -31.38
C SER A 72 34.56 15.00 -32.18
N GLU A 73 33.84 14.07 -31.55
CA GLU A 73 33.00 13.08 -32.26
C GLU A 73 31.57 13.55 -32.47
N ILE A 74 31.03 14.38 -31.56
CA ILE A 74 29.61 14.78 -31.55
C ILE A 74 29.40 16.30 -31.47
N GLY A 75 30.45 17.07 -31.17
CA GLY A 75 30.36 18.52 -30.96
C GLY A 75 29.86 18.90 -29.55
N SER A 76 30.36 20.01 -29.02
CA SER A 76 30.02 20.49 -27.67
C SER A 76 28.55 20.89 -27.52
N GLU A 77 27.99 21.59 -28.51
CA GLU A 77 26.60 22.03 -28.48
C GLU A 77 25.61 20.85 -28.48
N THR A 78 25.87 19.83 -29.30
CA THR A 78 25.05 18.61 -29.36
C THR A 78 25.12 17.87 -28.03
N LYS A 79 26.32 17.75 -27.44
CA LYS A 79 26.52 17.12 -26.13
C LYS A 79 25.69 17.81 -25.04
N GLU A 80 25.78 19.14 -24.93
CA GLU A 80 25.01 19.90 -23.95
C GLU A 80 23.49 19.76 -24.14
N LYS A 81 23.00 19.80 -25.39
CA LYS A 81 21.56 19.63 -25.67
C LYS A 81 21.04 18.26 -25.25
N ILE A 82 21.82 17.19 -25.47
CA ILE A 82 21.42 15.84 -25.07
C ILE A 82 21.44 15.71 -23.54
N GLU A 83 22.47 16.23 -22.85
CA GLU A 83 22.52 16.22 -21.39
C GLU A 83 21.34 16.99 -20.77
N ALA A 84 20.98 18.14 -21.35
CA ALA A 84 19.83 18.92 -20.91
C ALA A 84 18.49 18.20 -21.18
N ALA A 85 18.36 17.49 -22.30
CA ALA A 85 17.18 16.70 -22.64
C ALA A 85 17.04 15.47 -21.72
N ALA A 86 18.12 14.77 -21.45
CA ALA A 86 18.16 13.61 -20.57
C ALA A 86 17.68 13.97 -19.15
N LYS A 87 18.16 15.08 -18.59
CA LYS A 87 17.74 15.57 -17.26
C LYS A 87 16.25 15.94 -17.16
N LYS A 88 15.56 16.15 -18.29
CA LYS A 88 14.13 16.44 -18.32
C LYS A 88 13.26 15.19 -18.32
N ILE A 89 13.84 14.02 -18.61
CA ILE A 89 13.13 12.74 -18.54
C ILE A 89 12.94 12.40 -17.07
N LYS A 90 11.70 12.53 -16.59
CA LYS A 90 11.27 12.22 -15.22
C LYS A 90 9.95 11.44 -15.26
N THR A 91 9.63 10.75 -14.18
CA THR A 91 8.40 9.95 -14.04
C THR A 91 7.49 10.48 -12.91
N PRO A 92 7.06 11.76 -12.93
CA PRO A 92 6.40 12.40 -11.79
C PRO A 92 5.09 11.70 -11.39
N ALA A 93 4.27 11.24 -12.36
CA ALA A 93 3.02 10.55 -12.04
C ALA A 93 3.24 9.22 -11.29
N THR A 94 4.30 8.48 -11.63
CA THR A 94 4.68 7.27 -10.89
C THR A 94 5.20 7.63 -9.50
N ASP A 95 5.98 8.71 -9.40
CA ASP A 95 6.57 9.16 -8.14
C ASP A 95 5.47 9.58 -7.16
N ASP A 96 4.48 10.33 -7.64
CA ASP A 96 3.30 10.75 -6.87
C ASP A 96 2.48 9.53 -6.42
N PHE A 97 2.25 8.55 -7.32
CA PHE A 97 1.55 7.31 -6.98
C PHE A 97 2.32 6.49 -5.93
N GLN A 98 3.63 6.34 -6.06
CA GLN A 98 4.46 5.65 -5.07
C GLN A 98 4.42 6.35 -3.71
N ALA A 99 4.47 7.68 -3.70
CA ALA A 99 4.35 8.46 -2.47
C ALA A 99 2.99 8.24 -1.79
N GLU A 100 1.90 8.22 -2.57
CA GLU A 100 0.54 7.92 -2.06
C GLU A 100 0.46 6.49 -1.49
N VAL A 101 0.98 5.49 -2.20
CA VAL A 101 0.98 4.09 -1.75
C VAL A 101 1.77 3.93 -0.45
N ILE A 102 2.98 4.51 -0.37
CA ILE A 102 3.80 4.48 0.84
C ILE A 102 3.06 5.17 2.00
N THR A 103 2.41 6.30 1.72
CA THR A 103 1.62 7.04 2.72
C THR A 103 0.49 6.18 3.29
N ASN A 104 -0.28 5.53 2.41
CA ASN A 104 -1.38 4.66 2.83
C ASN A 104 -0.88 3.44 3.60
N ALA A 105 0.25 2.86 3.19
CA ALA A 105 0.86 1.74 3.89
C ALA A 105 1.32 2.13 5.31
N ILE A 106 1.95 3.30 5.49
CA ILE A 106 2.36 3.81 6.80
C ILE A 106 1.12 4.05 7.67
N LYS A 107 0.07 4.71 7.16
CA LYS A 107 -1.17 4.93 7.91
C LYS A 107 -1.82 3.63 8.37
N SER A 108 -1.89 2.64 7.48
CA SER A 108 -2.43 1.32 7.83
C SER A 108 -1.62 0.68 8.94
N ALA A 109 -0.29 0.63 8.80
CA ALA A 109 0.59 0.03 9.81
C ALA A 109 0.51 0.73 11.17
N LEU A 110 0.43 2.07 11.19
CA LEU A 110 0.26 2.83 12.42
C LEU A 110 -1.08 2.54 13.10
N ASN A 111 -2.16 2.44 12.31
CA ASN A 111 -3.49 2.11 12.82
C ASN A 111 -3.54 0.67 13.40
N ASP A 112 -2.89 -0.28 12.74
CA ASP A 112 -2.78 -1.67 13.21
C ASP A 112 -1.95 -1.77 14.50
N CYS A 113 -1.03 -0.82 14.74
CA CYS A 113 -0.25 -0.72 15.98
C CYS A 113 -0.88 0.17 17.06
N SER A 114 -2.15 0.59 16.93
CA SER A 114 -2.81 1.48 17.89
C SER A 114 -2.86 0.92 19.32
N GLU A 115 -2.98 -0.41 19.47
CA GLU A 115 -2.91 -1.09 20.77
C GLU A 115 -1.54 -0.93 21.45
N CYS A 116 -0.46 -0.71 20.68
CA CYS A 116 0.87 -0.40 21.22
C CYS A 116 1.01 1.03 21.74
N LEU A 117 -0.02 1.86 21.56
CA LEU A 117 -0.15 3.19 22.17
C LEU A 117 -1.05 3.16 23.41
N ASP A 118 -1.68 2.03 23.73
CA ASP A 118 -2.45 1.90 24.96
C ASP A 118 -1.51 1.66 26.14
N ARG A 119 -1.54 2.58 27.12
CA ARG A 119 -0.66 2.53 28.28
C ARG A 119 -0.85 1.28 29.13
N ASP A 120 -2.08 0.79 29.28
CA ASP A 120 -2.37 -0.39 30.09
C ASP A 120 -1.83 -1.64 29.36
N CYS A 121 -2.00 -1.71 28.04
CA CYS A 121 -1.38 -2.75 27.23
C CYS A 121 0.16 -2.72 27.30
N ILE A 122 0.78 -1.54 27.26
CA ILE A 122 2.24 -1.38 27.40
C ILE A 122 2.73 -1.87 28.77
N MET A 123 2.03 -1.47 29.84
CA MET A 123 2.37 -1.85 31.21
C MET A 123 2.28 -3.37 31.39
N ASP A 124 1.15 -3.98 31.02
CA ASP A 124 0.89 -5.41 31.17
C ASP A 124 1.81 -6.27 30.31
N SER A 125 2.05 -5.87 29.05
CA SER A 125 2.87 -6.64 28.11
C SER A 125 4.35 -6.61 28.45
N ASN A 126 4.84 -5.52 29.02
CA ASN A 126 6.27 -5.34 29.34
C ASN A 126 6.59 -5.59 30.84
N GLY A 127 5.57 -5.74 31.70
CA GLY A 127 5.76 -5.94 33.14
C GLY A 127 6.47 -4.77 33.82
N ILE A 128 6.17 -3.54 33.41
CA ILE A 128 6.82 -2.31 33.89
C ILE A 128 5.89 -1.46 34.77
N SER A 129 6.41 -0.41 35.39
CA SER A 129 5.59 0.52 36.17
C SER A 129 4.67 1.36 35.27
N TYR A 130 3.60 1.90 35.84
CA TYR A 130 2.68 2.77 35.12
C TYR A 130 3.37 4.06 34.62
N GLU A 131 4.28 4.61 35.43
CA GLU A 131 5.10 5.77 35.07
C GLU A 131 6.05 5.46 33.91
N ASP A 132 6.71 4.30 33.89
CA ASP A 132 7.58 3.89 32.78
C ASP A 132 6.76 3.62 31.50
N ALA A 133 5.56 3.04 31.64
CA ALA A 133 4.63 2.84 30.53
C ALA A 133 4.18 4.17 29.94
N ALA A 134 3.87 5.17 30.78
CA ALA A 134 3.51 6.52 30.34
C ALA A 134 4.62 7.21 29.55
N LEU A 135 5.89 7.02 29.95
CA LEU A 135 7.02 7.58 29.21
C LEU A 135 7.19 6.92 27.83
N ARG A 136 6.99 5.59 27.75
CA ARG A 136 7.05 4.85 26.48
C ARG A 136 5.90 5.22 25.54
N GLU A 137 4.69 5.33 26.07
CA GLU A 137 3.51 5.81 25.35
C GLU A 137 3.77 7.20 24.75
N ALA A 138 4.29 8.15 25.55
CA ALA A 138 4.60 9.49 25.08
C ALA A 138 5.63 9.48 23.94
N GLY A 139 6.68 8.64 24.03
CA GLY A 139 7.66 8.47 22.97
C GLY A 139 7.07 7.84 21.70
N ALA A 140 6.21 6.83 21.85
CA ALA A 140 5.55 6.15 20.74
C ALA A 140 4.55 7.08 20.02
N MET A 141 3.77 7.86 20.77
CA MET A 141 2.89 8.90 20.22
C MET A 141 3.69 9.99 19.50
N ALA A 142 4.82 10.43 20.05
CA ALA A 142 5.68 11.41 19.40
C ALA A 142 6.23 10.90 18.06
N LEU A 143 6.64 9.63 17.99
CA LEU A 143 7.08 9.00 16.75
C LEU A 143 5.92 8.84 15.75
N HIS A 144 4.76 8.35 16.22
CA HIS A 144 3.55 8.22 15.41
C HIS A 144 3.16 9.56 14.76
N ASP A 145 3.12 10.63 15.55
CA ASP A 145 2.85 11.99 15.07
C ASP A 145 3.93 12.49 14.11
N ALA A 146 5.21 12.20 14.38
CA ALA A 146 6.31 12.60 13.50
C ALA A 146 6.20 11.94 12.13
N LEU A 147 5.86 10.65 12.07
CA LEU A 147 5.67 9.91 10.82
C LEU A 147 4.47 10.47 10.02
N LEU A 148 3.36 10.79 10.69
CA LEU A 148 2.20 11.46 10.07
C LEU A 148 2.47 12.92 9.67
N ARG A 149 3.46 13.60 10.27
CA ARG A 149 3.83 14.99 9.93
C ARG A 149 4.88 15.06 8.84
N GLN A 150 5.84 14.15 8.83
CA GLN A 150 6.81 14.01 7.74
C GLN A 150 6.09 13.78 6.41
N GLU A 151 4.92 13.13 6.45
CA GLU A 151 3.94 12.99 5.37
C GLU A 151 3.43 14.32 4.77
N ARG A 152 3.35 15.42 5.55
CA ARG A 152 2.84 16.72 5.06
C ARG A 152 3.89 17.62 4.43
N ALA A 153 5.17 17.26 4.57
CA ALA A 153 6.31 18.11 4.18
C ALA A 153 7.01 17.63 2.90
N VAL A 154 6.59 16.50 2.35
CA VAL A 154 7.02 15.94 1.05
C VAL A 154 5.95 16.26 0.01
#